data_AF-X0SNM5-F1
#
_entry.id   AF-X0SNM5-F1
#
_cell.length_a   1.000
_cell.length_b   1.000
_cell.length_c   1.000
_cell.angle_alpha   90.00
_cell.angle_beta   90.00
_cell.angle_gamma   90.00
#
_symmetry.space_group_name_H-M   'P 1'
#
loop_
_entity.id
_entity.type
_entity.pdbx_description
1 polymer ?
#
loop_
_entity_poly.entity_id
_entity_poly.type
_entity_poly.pdbx_seq_one_letter_code
_entity_poly.pdbx_strand_id
1 'polypeptide(L)'
;MPTGARDIKGYLQMLRRRRKQHPPAFAPDKSPVDVPAHFWDDLQKKDLNTLCNQTLFSLISPRQMVFHFLNEDVLVDFNERCLKRDKGQGWESTQDPLLELVTVVYLNNVKMLYPMGKEIVGVKDLKEAHFFQGPHALQINPLLKRYGLDMKGFKAAAKYLEGHPVDMADSAYRLLPFPRVPVYYLFWQGDAEFD
;
A
#
# COMPACT_ATOMS: atom_id res chain seq x y z
N MET A 1 44.59 12.79 -1.15
CA MET A 1 43.69 13.35 -0.11
C MET A 1 42.24 13.04 -0.53
N PRO A 2 41.57 11.99 -0.01
CA PRO A 2 40.26 11.61 -0.51
C PRO A 2 39.13 12.25 0.32
N THR A 3 38.41 13.18 -0.28
CA THR A 3 37.19 13.83 0.24
C THR A 3 35.90 13.14 -0.27
N GLY A 4 35.89 11.81 -0.38
CA GLY A 4 34.72 11.06 -0.85
C GLY A 4 33.86 10.40 0.25
N ALA A 5 34.37 10.29 1.48
CA ALA A 5 33.73 9.47 2.52
C ALA A 5 32.67 10.20 3.36
N ARG A 6 32.61 11.54 3.34
CA ARG A 6 31.66 12.32 4.16
C ARG A 6 30.25 12.36 3.57
N ASP A 7 30.12 12.29 2.25
CA ASP A 7 28.84 12.48 1.54
C ASP A 7 27.93 11.24 1.62
N ILE A 8 28.52 10.03 1.52
CA ILE A 8 27.80 8.77 1.65
C ILE A 8 27.16 8.63 3.05
N LYS A 9 27.87 9.05 4.10
CA LYS A 9 27.37 8.97 5.49
C LYS A 9 26.18 9.90 5.71
N GLY A 10 26.21 11.10 5.12
CA GLY A 10 25.10 12.05 5.12
C GLY A 10 23.88 11.54 4.33
N TYR A 11 24.12 10.99 3.13
CA TYR A 11 23.07 10.38 2.30
C TYR A 11 22.40 9.17 2.98
N LEU A 12 23.19 8.29 3.61
CA LEU A 12 22.68 7.15 4.37
C LEU A 12 21.93 7.59 5.64
N GLN A 13 22.37 8.65 6.32
CA GLN A 13 21.60 9.24 7.43
C GLN A 13 20.30 9.89 6.95
N MET A 14 20.31 10.58 5.80
CA MET A 14 19.12 11.13 5.17
C MET A 14 18.13 10.02 4.76
N LEU A 15 18.60 8.93 4.17
CA LEU A 15 17.76 7.77 3.84
C LEU A 15 17.23 7.08 5.09
N ARG A 16 18.03 6.95 6.15
CA ARG A 16 17.57 6.42 7.46
C ARG A 16 16.55 7.35 8.11
N ARG A 17 16.72 8.66 8.01
CA ARG A 17 15.77 9.66 8.50
C ARG A 17 14.47 9.64 7.70
N ARG A 18 14.53 9.56 6.37
CA ARG A 18 13.35 9.39 5.49
C ARG A 18 12.66 8.04 5.65
N ARG A 19 13.38 6.99 6.03
CA ARG A 19 12.78 5.68 6.40
C ARG A 19 12.11 5.71 7.77
N LYS A 20 12.54 6.58 8.68
CA LYS A 20 11.96 6.75 10.02
C LYS A 20 10.84 7.79 10.07
N GLN A 21 10.86 8.77 9.18
CA GLN A 21 9.81 9.76 9.02
C GLN A 21 8.88 9.24 7.93
N HIS A 22 7.73 8.67 8.30
CA HIS A 22 6.63 8.56 7.35
C HIS A 22 6.36 9.98 6.84
N PRO A 23 6.49 10.27 5.53
CA PRO A 23 6.04 11.54 5.01
C PRO A 23 4.61 11.74 5.50
N PRO A 24 4.22 12.93 5.99
CA PRO A 24 2.83 13.17 6.29
C PRO A 24 2.05 12.80 5.04
N ALA A 25 1.06 11.93 5.18
CA ALA A 25 0.19 11.67 4.07
C ALA A 25 -0.52 12.98 3.77
N PHE A 26 -0.30 13.50 2.57
CA PHE A 26 -0.98 14.69 2.10
C PHE A 26 -2.01 14.29 1.07
N ALA A 27 -3.22 14.84 1.18
CA ALA A 27 -4.23 14.75 0.15
C ALA A 27 -3.73 15.49 -1.13
N PRO A 28 -4.39 15.32 -2.30
CA PRO A 28 -3.97 15.99 -3.54
C PRO A 28 -3.85 17.52 -3.42
N ASP A 29 -4.58 18.14 -2.50
CA ASP A 29 -4.55 19.57 -2.18
C ASP A 29 -3.45 19.98 -1.17
N LYS A 30 -2.60 19.03 -0.77
CA LYS A 30 -1.53 19.17 0.22
C LYS A 30 -1.99 19.37 1.68
N SER A 31 -3.27 19.14 1.99
CA SER A 31 -3.74 19.05 3.37
C SER A 31 -3.31 17.72 4.00
N PRO A 32 -3.07 17.63 5.33
CA PRO A 32 -2.86 16.35 6.00
C PRO A 32 -4.07 15.43 5.77
N VAL A 33 -3.83 14.17 5.42
CA VAL A 33 -4.88 13.16 5.35
C VAL A 33 -5.33 12.88 6.78
N ASP A 34 -6.60 13.19 7.04
CA ASP A 34 -7.31 12.78 8.23
C ASP A 34 -8.29 11.66 7.87
N VAL A 35 -8.61 10.78 8.82
CA VAL A 35 -9.57 9.69 8.63
C VAL A 35 -10.89 10.14 9.24
N PRO A 36 -11.91 10.48 8.42
CA PRO A 36 -13.18 10.97 8.95
C PRO A 36 -13.82 9.99 9.94
N ALA A 37 -14.21 10.49 11.13
CA ALA A 37 -14.76 9.68 12.21
C ALA A 37 -15.97 8.82 11.78
N HIS A 38 -16.78 9.31 10.82
CA HIS A 38 -17.94 8.59 10.33
C HIS A 38 -17.61 7.24 9.68
N PHE A 39 -16.41 7.08 9.10
CA PHE A 39 -16.00 5.77 8.58
C PHE A 39 -15.86 4.73 9.69
N TRP A 40 -15.32 5.14 10.85
CA TRP A 40 -15.23 4.29 12.03
C TRP A 40 -16.62 4.04 12.65
N ASP A 41 -17.47 5.08 12.73
CA ASP A 41 -18.83 4.95 13.23
C ASP A 41 -19.65 3.95 12.39
N ASP A 42 -19.47 3.96 11.07
CA ASP A 42 -20.13 3.03 10.16
C ASP A 42 -19.59 1.60 10.28
N LEU A 43 -18.27 1.44 10.46
CA LEU A 43 -17.67 0.13 10.72
C LEU A 43 -18.17 -0.50 12.02
N GLN A 44 -18.39 0.30 13.06
CA GLN A 44 -18.88 -0.20 14.34
C GLN A 44 -20.28 -0.83 14.26
N LYS A 45 -21.05 -0.51 13.20
CA LYS A 45 -22.38 -1.07 12.93
C LYS A 45 -22.32 -2.40 12.14
N LYS A 46 -21.15 -2.79 11.63
CA LYS A 46 -20.96 -4.00 10.81
C LYS A 46 -20.80 -5.24 11.69
N ASP A 47 -21.23 -6.39 11.17
CA ASP A 47 -20.92 -7.69 11.77
C ASP A 47 -19.50 -8.13 11.40
N LEU A 48 -18.65 -8.33 12.40
CA LEU A 48 -17.23 -8.64 12.20
C LEU A 48 -17.01 -10.03 11.59
N ASN A 49 -17.87 -11.01 11.89
CA ASN A 49 -17.77 -12.35 11.30
C ASN A 49 -18.04 -12.29 9.79
N THR A 50 -19.06 -11.53 9.37
CA THR A 50 -19.36 -11.25 7.97
C THR A 50 -18.18 -10.56 7.29
N LEU A 51 -17.57 -9.55 7.92
CA LEU A 51 -16.39 -8.89 7.38
C LEU A 51 -15.23 -9.88 7.20
N CYS A 52 -14.89 -10.69 8.21
CA CYS A 52 -13.83 -11.69 8.12
C CYS A 52 -14.04 -12.64 6.92
N ASN A 53 -15.25 -13.16 6.75
CA ASN A 53 -15.59 -14.03 5.62
C ASN A 53 -15.43 -13.33 4.26
N GLN A 54 -15.80 -12.05 4.20
CA GLN A 54 -15.73 -11.25 2.99
C GLN A 54 -14.31 -10.80 2.63
N THR A 55 -13.42 -10.59 3.60
CA THR A 55 -12.11 -9.96 3.37
C THR A 55 -10.90 -10.88 3.58
N LEU A 56 -11.08 -12.06 4.19
CA LEU A 56 -10.00 -12.93 4.70
C LEU A 56 -9.17 -12.30 5.83
N PHE A 57 -9.73 -11.31 6.51
CA PHE A 57 -9.18 -10.83 7.76
C PHE A 57 -9.51 -11.85 8.86
N SER A 58 -8.64 -11.95 9.87
CA SER A 58 -8.82 -12.86 11.00
C SER A 58 -9.21 -12.09 12.25
N LEU A 59 -10.23 -12.55 12.96
CA LEU A 59 -10.60 -12.00 14.26
C LEU A 59 -9.65 -12.54 15.33
N ILE A 60 -8.97 -11.67 16.06
CA ILE A 60 -8.08 -12.06 17.17
C ILE A 60 -8.70 -11.77 18.54
N SER A 61 -9.64 -10.83 18.59
CA SER A 61 -10.47 -10.52 19.76
C SER A 61 -11.80 -9.90 19.30
N PRO A 62 -12.83 -9.77 20.16
CA PRO A 62 -14.16 -9.30 19.75
C PRO A 62 -14.21 -7.95 19.05
N ARG A 63 -13.15 -7.13 19.15
CA ARG A 63 -13.05 -5.79 18.56
C ARG A 63 -11.70 -5.55 17.86
N GLN A 64 -11.00 -6.62 17.49
CA GLN A 64 -9.72 -6.51 16.77
C GLN A 64 -9.62 -7.55 15.66
N MET A 65 -9.30 -7.08 14.47
CA MET A 65 -9.06 -7.91 13.29
C MET A 65 -7.63 -7.74 12.83
N VAL A 66 -7.04 -8.78 12.25
CA VAL A 66 -5.72 -8.74 11.63
C VAL A 66 -5.83 -9.10 10.16
N PHE A 67 -5.03 -8.43 9.34
CA PHE A 67 -4.82 -8.81 7.95
C PHE A 67 -3.36 -8.73 7.58
N HIS A 68 -2.97 -9.55 6.61
CA HIS A 68 -1.65 -9.53 6.04
C HIS A 68 -1.56 -8.42 4.99
N PHE A 69 -0.70 -7.44 5.24
CA PHE A 69 -0.42 -6.29 4.38
C PHE A 69 0.99 -6.42 3.82
N LEU A 70 1.10 -6.92 2.59
CA LEU A 70 2.38 -7.16 1.91
C LEU A 70 3.30 -8.14 2.65
N ASN A 71 4.21 -7.67 3.49
CA ASN A 71 5.19 -8.50 4.20
C ASN A 71 5.12 -8.33 5.72
N GLU A 72 4.00 -7.79 6.22
CA GLU A 72 3.74 -7.55 7.63
C GLU A 72 2.26 -7.74 7.94
N ASP A 73 1.94 -8.04 9.20
CA ASP A 73 0.57 -8.07 9.68
C ASP A 73 0.18 -6.70 10.26
N VAL A 74 -1.06 -6.29 9.96
CA VAL A 74 -1.66 -5.06 10.45
C VAL A 74 -2.92 -5.39 11.23
N LEU A 75 -3.01 -4.85 12.44
CA LEU A 75 -4.17 -4.97 13.31
C LEU A 75 -5.08 -3.75 13.12
N VAL A 76 -6.38 -4.01 13.03
CA VAL A 76 -7.46 -3.00 13.04
C VAL A 76 -8.10 -3.04 14.43
N ASP A 77 -7.96 -1.95 15.19
CA ASP A 77 -8.55 -1.83 16.52
C ASP A 77 -9.82 -0.99 16.47
N PHE A 78 -10.98 -1.63 16.66
CA PHE A 78 -12.29 -0.97 16.55
C PHE A 78 -12.66 -0.14 17.79
N ASN A 79 -11.97 -0.37 18.93
CA ASN A 79 -12.17 0.39 20.16
C ASN A 79 -11.36 1.68 20.10
N GLU A 80 -10.08 1.57 19.77
CA GLU A 80 -9.18 2.72 19.66
C GLU A 80 -9.30 3.47 18.31
N ARG A 81 -10.02 2.90 17.34
CA ARG A 81 -10.24 3.47 16.00
C ARG A 81 -8.91 3.80 15.32
N CYS A 82 -8.01 2.82 15.29
CA CYS A 82 -6.69 2.98 14.72
C CYS A 82 -6.16 1.68 14.12
N LEU A 83 -5.11 1.80 13.32
CA LEU A 83 -4.28 0.66 12.92
C LEU A 83 -3.11 0.46 13.90
N LYS A 84 -2.72 -0.80 14.11
CA LYS A 84 -1.53 -1.18 14.88
C LYS A 84 -0.61 -2.10 14.08
N ARG A 85 0.69 -2.01 14.34
CA ARG A 85 1.74 -2.88 13.76
C ARG A 85 2.56 -3.48 14.89
N ASP A 86 2.99 -4.73 14.74
CA ASP A 86 3.92 -5.36 15.67
C ASP A 86 5.35 -5.29 15.12
N LYS A 87 6.26 -4.71 15.90
CA LYS A 87 7.70 -4.60 15.58
C LYS A 87 8.56 -5.55 16.43
N GLY A 88 7.96 -6.58 17.01
CA GLY A 88 8.57 -7.54 17.92
C GLY A 88 8.50 -7.14 19.40
N GLN A 89 7.70 -6.13 19.74
CA GLN A 89 7.45 -5.68 21.12
C GLN A 89 5.97 -5.65 21.47
N GLY A 90 5.11 -6.16 20.58
CA GLY A 90 3.67 -6.08 20.68
C GLY A 90 3.08 -5.03 19.73
N TRP A 91 1.74 -4.97 19.72
CA TRP A 91 0.97 -4.09 18.84
C TRP A 91 1.07 -2.62 19.27
N GLU A 92 1.64 -1.79 18.40
CA GLU A 92 1.72 -0.34 18.59
C GLU A 92 0.93 0.40 17.51
N SER A 93 0.25 1.48 17.90
CA SER A 93 -0.47 2.33 16.96
C SER A 93 0.44 2.90 15.88
N THR A 94 0.03 2.79 14.61
CA THR A 94 0.80 3.30 13.47
C THR A 94 0.36 4.70 13.09
N GLN A 95 1.32 5.54 12.66
CA GLN A 95 1.03 6.82 12.02
C GLN A 95 1.03 6.62 10.51
N ASP A 96 -0.07 6.09 9.98
CA ASP A 96 -0.27 5.80 8.57
C ASP A 96 -1.73 6.08 8.15
N PRO A 97 -2.12 7.36 8.09
CA PRO A 97 -3.52 7.73 7.87
C PRO A 97 -4.04 7.37 6.46
N LEU A 98 -3.15 7.18 5.47
CA LEU A 98 -3.57 6.67 4.16
C LEU A 98 -3.93 5.20 4.22
N LEU A 99 -3.09 4.38 4.84
CA LEU A 99 -3.43 2.97 5.02
C LEU A 99 -4.67 2.82 5.89
N GLU A 100 -4.80 3.63 6.95
CA GLU A 100 -6.00 3.64 7.79
C GLU A 100 -7.24 3.99 6.98
N LEU A 101 -7.21 5.11 6.25
CA LEU A 101 -8.33 5.57 5.41
C LEU A 101 -8.73 4.51 4.38
N VAL A 102 -7.76 3.95 3.64
CA VAL A 102 -8.02 2.92 2.63
C VAL A 102 -8.58 1.66 3.29
N THR A 103 -8.07 1.27 4.46
CA THR A 103 -8.55 0.09 5.20
C THR A 103 -9.99 0.27 5.65
N VAL A 104 -10.34 1.42 6.25
CA VAL A 104 -11.71 1.64 6.72
C VAL A 104 -12.70 1.80 5.56
N VAL A 105 -12.29 2.45 4.47
CA VAL A 105 -13.10 2.55 3.25
C VAL A 105 -13.31 1.16 2.65
N TYR A 106 -12.27 0.33 2.57
CA TYR A 106 -12.36 -1.05 2.07
C TYR A 106 -13.35 -1.88 2.90
N LEU A 107 -13.19 -1.90 4.23
CA LEU A 107 -14.05 -2.65 5.14
C LEU A 107 -15.52 -2.15 5.11
N ASN A 108 -15.76 -0.86 4.90
CA ASN A 108 -17.12 -0.32 4.80
C ASN A 108 -17.82 -0.71 3.49
N ASN A 109 -17.05 -0.83 2.40
CA ASN A 109 -17.57 -1.00 1.05
C ASN A 109 -17.55 -2.44 0.53
N VAL A 110 -16.85 -3.36 1.21
CA VAL A 110 -16.95 -4.78 0.89
C VAL A 110 -18.39 -5.25 1.16
N LYS A 111 -19.06 -5.80 0.13
CA LYS A 111 -20.47 -6.20 0.21
C LYS A 111 -20.69 -7.68 -0.06
N MET A 112 -19.93 -8.28 -0.97
CA MET A 112 -19.99 -9.70 -1.31
C MET A 112 -18.68 -10.18 -1.93
N LEU A 113 -18.48 -11.49 -1.90
CA LEU A 113 -17.45 -12.20 -2.66
C LEU A 113 -17.83 -12.20 -4.14
N TYR A 114 -17.37 -11.21 -4.89
CA TYR A 114 -17.36 -11.34 -6.35
C TYR A 114 -16.28 -12.34 -6.76
N PRO A 115 -16.50 -13.16 -7.79
CA PRO A 115 -15.42 -13.96 -8.37
C PRO A 115 -14.35 -13.01 -8.88
N MET A 116 -13.31 -12.84 -8.08
CA MET A 116 -12.15 -12.06 -8.47
C MET A 116 -11.35 -12.88 -9.46
N GLY A 117 -11.11 -12.34 -10.65
CA GLY A 117 -10.15 -12.95 -11.57
C GLY A 117 -10.62 -13.11 -13.01
N LYS A 118 -11.72 -12.49 -13.46
CA LYS A 118 -12.02 -12.51 -14.89
C LYS A 118 -11.37 -11.39 -15.68
N GLU A 119 -11.24 -10.18 -15.12
CA GLU A 119 -10.69 -9.05 -15.85
C GLU A 119 -9.75 -8.21 -14.96
N ILE A 120 -8.52 -8.05 -15.44
CA ILE A 120 -7.57 -7.07 -14.90
C ILE A 120 -7.92 -5.74 -15.58
N VAL A 121 -8.21 -4.72 -14.79
CA VAL A 121 -8.52 -3.38 -15.30
C VAL A 121 -7.30 -2.47 -15.16
N GLY A 122 -6.97 -1.75 -16.23
CA GLY A 122 -6.00 -0.68 -16.18
C GLY A 122 -6.58 0.56 -15.50
N VAL A 123 -5.73 1.55 -15.23
CA VAL A 123 -6.16 2.84 -14.66
C VAL A 123 -7.23 3.52 -15.52
N LYS A 124 -7.15 3.35 -16.85
CA LYS A 124 -8.08 3.91 -17.83
C LYS A 124 -9.45 3.23 -17.83
N ASP A 125 -9.52 2.00 -17.32
CA ASP A 125 -10.73 1.17 -17.29
C ASP A 125 -11.46 1.29 -15.94
N LEU A 126 -10.91 2.06 -14.99
CA LEU A 126 -11.60 2.38 -13.74
C LEU A 126 -12.82 3.25 -14.04
N LYS A 127 -13.93 3.01 -13.31
CA LYS A 127 -15.18 3.78 -13.44
C LYS A 127 -14.96 5.30 -13.41
N GLU A 128 -14.02 5.72 -12.58
CA GLU A 128 -13.66 7.12 -12.35
C GLU A 128 -12.26 7.43 -12.92
N ALA A 129 -11.84 6.80 -14.02
CA ALA A 129 -10.51 6.94 -14.62
C ALA A 129 -10.12 8.40 -14.93
N HIS A 130 -11.11 9.23 -15.27
CA HIS A 130 -10.93 10.64 -15.57
C HIS A 130 -10.49 11.47 -14.35
N PHE A 131 -10.51 10.91 -13.14
CA PHE A 131 -9.88 11.55 -11.98
C PHE A 131 -8.37 11.35 -11.93
N PHE A 132 -7.78 10.35 -12.59
CA PHE A 132 -6.34 10.07 -12.49
C PHE A 132 -5.50 10.85 -13.52
N GLN A 133 -5.74 12.15 -13.65
CA GLN A 133 -5.06 13.05 -14.58
C GLN A 133 -4.76 14.42 -13.95
N GLY A 134 -3.80 15.13 -14.53
CA GLY A 134 -3.35 16.43 -14.01
C GLY A 134 -2.86 16.34 -12.55
N PRO A 135 -3.35 17.18 -11.63
CA PRO A 135 -2.92 17.18 -10.22
C PRO A 135 -3.27 15.89 -9.46
N HIS A 136 -4.17 15.07 -10.01
CA HIS A 136 -4.63 13.81 -9.43
C HIS A 136 -4.02 12.58 -10.14
N ALA A 137 -3.05 12.79 -11.04
CA ALA A 137 -2.32 11.70 -11.66
C ALA A 137 -1.66 10.80 -10.60
N LEU A 138 -1.66 9.49 -10.84
CA LEU A 138 -0.99 8.54 -9.96
C LEU A 138 0.48 8.90 -9.83
N GLN A 139 0.96 8.99 -8.58
CA GLN A 139 2.33 9.40 -8.27
C GLN A 139 3.32 8.25 -8.50
N ILE A 140 3.50 7.84 -9.76
CA ILE A 140 4.42 6.76 -10.15
C ILE A 140 5.87 7.24 -10.33
N ASN A 141 6.10 8.56 -10.38
CA ASN A 141 7.43 9.15 -10.58
C ASN A 141 8.50 8.66 -9.56
N PRO A 142 8.20 8.50 -8.26
CA PRO A 142 9.18 7.93 -7.33
C PRO A 142 9.58 6.49 -7.66
N LEU A 143 8.65 5.69 -8.21
CA LEU A 143 8.95 4.32 -8.67
C LEU A 143 9.83 4.34 -9.91
N LEU A 144 9.50 5.17 -10.90
CA LEU A 144 10.31 5.35 -12.11
C LEU A 144 11.73 5.82 -11.77
N LYS A 145 11.86 6.81 -10.89
CA LYS A 145 13.17 7.31 -10.45
C LYS A 145 13.99 6.26 -9.71
N ARG A 146 13.35 5.36 -8.97
CA ARG A 146 14.03 4.34 -8.16
C ARG A 146 14.39 3.10 -8.97
N TYR A 147 13.51 2.67 -9.86
CA TYR A 147 13.60 1.36 -10.50
C TYR A 147 13.71 1.41 -12.01
N GLY A 148 13.51 2.56 -12.67
CA GLY A 148 13.36 2.66 -14.13
C GLY A 148 14.46 2.01 -14.97
N LEU A 149 15.68 1.88 -14.42
CA LEU A 149 16.79 1.14 -15.04
C LEU A 149 17.33 0.00 -14.16
N ASP A 150 16.67 -0.30 -13.04
CA ASP A 150 17.08 -1.29 -12.04
C ASP A 150 16.02 -2.39 -11.89
N MET A 151 15.92 -3.25 -12.91
CA MET A 151 15.05 -4.42 -12.88
C MET A 151 15.40 -5.38 -11.73
N LYS A 152 16.69 -5.47 -11.33
CA LYS A 152 17.10 -6.33 -10.21
C LYS A 152 16.56 -5.80 -8.89
N GLY A 153 16.66 -4.49 -8.64
CA GLY A 153 16.08 -3.82 -7.49
C GLY A 153 14.56 -3.90 -7.46
N PHE A 154 13.90 -3.79 -8.62
CA PHE A 154 12.46 -4.01 -8.75
C PHE A 154 12.07 -5.43 -8.31
N LYS A 155 12.72 -6.46 -8.87
CA LYS A 155 12.50 -7.88 -8.51
C LYS A 155 12.75 -8.13 -7.01
N ALA A 156 13.82 -7.57 -6.46
CA ALA A 156 14.16 -7.72 -5.04
C ALA A 156 13.12 -7.06 -4.12
N ALA A 157 12.66 -5.86 -4.46
CA ALA A 157 11.63 -5.16 -3.70
C ALA A 157 10.28 -5.88 -3.78
N ALA A 158 9.89 -6.35 -4.96
CA ALA A 158 8.65 -7.11 -5.11
C ALA A 158 8.66 -8.39 -4.28
N LYS A 159 9.77 -9.15 -4.29
CA LYS A 159 9.93 -10.35 -3.45
C LYS A 159 9.92 -10.03 -1.96
N TYR A 160 10.56 -8.94 -1.55
CA TYR A 160 10.54 -8.49 -0.15
C TYR A 160 9.12 -8.17 0.32
N LEU A 161 8.28 -7.64 -0.57
CA LEU A 161 6.85 -7.34 -0.33
C LEU A 161 5.93 -8.55 -0.64
N GLU A 162 6.49 -9.76 -0.66
CA GLU A 162 5.79 -11.02 -0.94
C GLU A 162 5.03 -11.07 -2.27
N GLY A 163 5.47 -10.27 -3.24
CA GLY A 163 4.90 -10.25 -4.59
C GLY A 163 5.12 -11.57 -5.34
N HIS A 164 4.08 -12.03 -6.03
CA HIS A 164 4.14 -13.21 -6.89
C HIS A 164 4.49 -12.82 -8.33
N PRO A 165 5.49 -13.46 -8.97
CA PRO A 165 5.81 -13.16 -10.36
C PRO A 165 4.65 -13.55 -11.28
N VAL A 166 4.42 -12.75 -12.33
CA VAL A 166 3.45 -13.02 -13.40
C VAL A 166 4.09 -12.75 -14.76
N ASP A 167 3.64 -13.47 -15.78
CA ASP A 167 4.14 -13.36 -17.14
C ASP A 167 3.31 -12.33 -17.93
N MET A 168 3.66 -11.04 -17.77
CA MET A 168 2.89 -9.91 -18.35
C MET A 168 3.77 -8.76 -18.89
N ALA A 169 5.09 -8.80 -18.64
CA ALA A 169 6.10 -7.82 -19.06
C ALA A 169 7.51 -8.44 -18.84
N ASP A 170 8.60 -7.72 -19.17
CA ASP A 170 9.98 -8.19 -18.89
C ASP A 170 10.22 -8.54 -17.42
N SER A 171 9.52 -7.82 -16.54
CA SER A 171 9.30 -8.25 -15.16
C SER A 171 7.95 -7.76 -14.67
N ALA A 172 7.11 -8.66 -14.16
CA ALA A 172 5.85 -8.27 -13.53
C ALA A 172 5.59 -9.05 -12.25
N TYR A 173 4.93 -8.38 -11.30
CA TYR A 173 4.57 -8.96 -10.01
C TYR A 173 3.14 -8.57 -9.62
N ARG A 174 2.42 -9.54 -9.04
CA ARG A 174 1.15 -9.36 -8.35
C ARG A 174 1.41 -9.25 -6.84
N LEU A 175 1.04 -8.12 -6.26
CA LEU A 175 1.08 -7.89 -4.82
C LEU A 175 -0.36 -7.92 -4.26
N LEU A 176 -0.48 -8.23 -2.97
CA LEU A 176 -1.75 -8.24 -2.25
C LEU A 176 -1.68 -7.28 -1.05
N PRO A 177 -1.84 -5.95 -1.26
CA PRO A 177 -1.97 -5.00 -0.15
C PRO A 177 -3.15 -5.34 0.75
N PHE A 178 -4.22 -5.91 0.18
CA PHE A 178 -5.27 -6.58 0.95
C PHE A 178 -5.43 -8.01 0.41
N PRO A 179 -5.86 -8.98 1.23
CA PRO A 179 -5.95 -10.39 0.82
C PRO A 179 -6.80 -10.62 -0.43
N ARG A 180 -7.75 -9.71 -0.71
CA ARG A 180 -8.62 -9.73 -1.87
C ARG A 180 -8.52 -8.48 -2.74
N VAL A 181 -7.37 -7.82 -2.81
CA VAL A 181 -7.16 -6.72 -3.75
C VAL A 181 -5.80 -6.90 -4.42
N PRO A 182 -5.73 -7.57 -5.59
CA PRO A 182 -4.48 -7.71 -6.31
C PRO A 182 -4.10 -6.40 -7.00
N VAL A 183 -2.85 -6.01 -6.83
CA VAL A 183 -2.23 -4.89 -7.55
C VAL A 183 -1.08 -5.44 -8.38
N TYR A 184 -1.08 -5.11 -9.67
CA TYR A 184 -0.08 -5.57 -10.62
C TYR A 184 0.88 -4.43 -10.94
N TYR A 185 2.19 -4.71 -10.81
CA TYR A 185 3.25 -3.82 -11.26
C TYR A 185 3.96 -4.46 -12.45
N LEU A 186 3.92 -3.76 -13.58
CA LEU A 186 4.52 -4.18 -14.84
C LEU A 186 5.73 -3.30 -15.12
N PHE A 187 6.88 -3.94 -15.34
CA PHE A 187 8.12 -3.29 -15.70
C PHE A 187 8.49 -3.68 -17.13
N TRP A 188 8.52 -2.68 -18.00
CA TRP A 188 9.02 -2.79 -19.37
C TRP A 188 10.42 -2.19 -19.40
N GLN A 189 11.40 -3.00 -19.80
CA GLN A 189 12.75 -2.52 -20.00
C GLN A 189 12.77 -1.71 -21.29
N GLY A 190 13.07 -0.42 -21.18
CA GLY A 190 13.25 0.43 -22.36
C GLY A 190 14.37 -0.11 -23.25
N ASP A 191 14.10 -0.13 -24.54
CA ASP A 191 15.06 -0.28 -25.63
C ASP A 191 15.80 1.04 -25.86
N ALA A 192 17.03 0.97 -26.38
CA ALA A 192 17.88 2.12 -26.66
C ALA A 192 17.39 2.98 -27.86
N GLU A 193 16.17 2.77 -28.34
CA GLU A 193 15.64 3.35 -29.59
C GLU A 193 14.74 4.58 -29.41
N PHE A 194 14.56 5.07 -28.18
CA PHE A 194 13.78 6.28 -27.91
C PHE A 194 14.54 7.26 -27.01
N ASP A 195 15.60 7.86 -27.57
CA ASP A 195 16.20 9.12 -27.13
C ASP A 195 15.78 10.27 -28.08
#